data_AF-A0A1F4MY01-F1
#
_entry.id   AF-A0A1F4MY01-F1
#
_cell.length_a   1.000
_cell.length_b   1.000
_cell.length_c   1.000
_cell.angle_alpha   90.00
_cell.angle_beta   90.00
_cell.angle_gamma   90.00
#
_symmetry.space_group_name_H-M   'P 1'
#
loop_
_entity.id
_entity.type
_entity.pdbx_description
1 polymer ?
#
loop_
_entity_poly.entity_id
_entity_poly.type
_entity_poly.pdbx_seq_one_letter_code
_entity_poly.pdbx_strand_id
1 'polypeptide(L)'
;MYTSSMKTIAELAIKAQTSLDRFWSAVWLLALRRWWQERKLAVALEVTGEQSMATRRAAERFRLLERSMKFWRTSPPLILDALEASRRAGVPMNDLRLLALNRDLRVVGNTVTVRRQWWSEGLAFVVVAAVWASWARLVVLIADSSVPLLGRIAGVLMLTLFYWVWWRGVTLYSTRAIAAVKRSGAAVEAVAMNVRRPSSIIHMNALRSR
;
A
#
# COMPACT_ATOMS: atom_id res chain seq x y z
N MET A 1 -7.92 -27.91 -26.44
CA MET A 1 -8.97 -26.95 -26.02
C MET A 1 -8.96 -26.62 -24.52
N TYR A 2 -8.43 -27.48 -23.63
CA TYR A 2 -8.37 -27.25 -22.18
C TYR A 2 -7.42 -26.12 -21.71
N THR A 3 -6.35 -25.85 -22.45
CA THR A 3 -5.31 -24.87 -22.10
C THR A 3 -5.76 -23.41 -22.22
N SER A 4 -6.78 -23.14 -23.04
CA SER A 4 -7.34 -21.78 -23.18
C SER A 4 -8.20 -21.40 -21.96
N SER A 5 -9.04 -22.33 -21.47
CA SER A 5 -9.92 -22.09 -20.32
C SER A 5 -9.15 -21.83 -19.01
N MET A 6 -8.08 -22.60 -18.75
CA MET A 6 -7.27 -22.40 -17.54
C MET A 6 -6.52 -21.06 -17.52
N LYS A 7 -6.07 -20.57 -18.68
CA LYS A 7 -5.45 -19.23 -18.79
C LYS A 7 -6.45 -18.14 -18.46
N THR A 8 -7.67 -18.22 -18.98
CA THR A 8 -8.74 -17.26 -18.70
C THR A 8 -9.08 -17.23 -17.21
N ILE A 9 -9.20 -18.39 -16.55
CA ILE A 9 -9.47 -18.47 -15.12
C ILE A 9 -8.33 -17.85 -14.29
N ALA A 10 -7.08 -18.11 -14.67
CA ALA A 10 -5.91 -17.52 -14.01
C ALA A 10 -5.87 -15.99 -14.18
N GLU A 11 -6.16 -15.47 -15.37
CA GLU A 11 -6.24 -14.03 -15.62
C GLU A 11 -7.37 -13.36 -14.82
N LEU A 12 -8.54 -13.99 -14.75
CA LEU A 12 -9.65 -13.52 -13.93
C LEU A 12 -9.28 -13.50 -12.45
N ALA A 13 -8.60 -14.53 -11.96
CA ALA A 13 -8.12 -14.58 -10.58
C ALA A 13 -7.12 -13.46 -10.27
N ILE A 14 -6.18 -13.18 -11.17
CA ILE A 14 -5.20 -12.09 -11.01
C ILE A 14 -5.89 -10.72 -11.03
N LYS A 15 -6.83 -10.50 -11.95
CA LYS A 15 -7.61 -9.27 -12.03
C LYS A 15 -8.44 -9.06 -10.76
N ALA A 16 -9.16 -10.09 -10.32
CA ALA A 16 -9.94 -10.06 -9.10
C ALA A 16 -9.05 -9.76 -7.88
N GLN A 17 -7.89 -10.41 -7.79
CA GLN A 17 -6.91 -10.17 -6.73
C GLN A 17 -6.41 -8.72 -6.75
N THR A 18 -6.06 -8.19 -7.91
CA THR A 18 -5.56 -6.81 -8.04
C THR A 18 -6.63 -5.78 -7.66
N SER A 19 -7.89 -6.04 -8.03
CA SER A 19 -9.02 -5.19 -7.67
C SER A 19 -9.31 -5.21 -6.16
N LEU A 20 -9.28 -6.39 -5.53
CA LEU A 20 -9.43 -6.53 -4.08
C LEU A 20 -8.27 -5.85 -3.34
N ASP A 21 -7.03 -6.00 -3.84
CA ASP A 21 -5.87 -5.32 -3.25
C ASP A 21 -6.03 -3.80 -3.32
N ARG A 22 -6.53 -3.25 -4.43
CA ARG A 22 -6.83 -1.81 -4.57
C ARG A 22 -7.97 -1.35 -3.67
N PHE A 23 -9.00 -2.17 -3.50
CA PHE A 23 -10.11 -1.90 -2.59
C PHE A 23 -9.62 -1.80 -1.15
N TRP A 24 -8.92 -2.83 -0.67
CA TRP A 24 -8.43 -2.92 0.70
C TRP A 24 -7.31 -1.94 1.02
N SER A 25 -6.44 -1.62 0.04
CA SER A 25 -5.41 -0.58 0.21
C SER A 25 -5.98 0.85 0.27
N ALA A 26 -7.30 1.01 0.10
CA ALA A 26 -8.00 2.28 0.13
C ALA A 26 -7.48 3.30 -0.90
N VAL A 27 -6.97 2.83 -2.04
CA VAL A 27 -6.49 3.68 -3.14
C VAL A 27 -7.59 4.58 -3.68
N TRP A 28 -8.84 4.14 -3.60
CA TRP A 28 -10.01 4.93 -3.97
C TRP A 28 -10.14 6.22 -3.14
N LEU A 29 -9.72 6.23 -1.87
CA LEU A 29 -9.66 7.47 -1.07
C LEU A 29 -8.61 8.44 -1.60
N LEU A 30 -7.48 7.93 -2.11
CA LEU A 30 -6.47 8.77 -2.76
C LEU A 30 -6.95 9.31 -4.09
N ALA A 31 -7.67 8.50 -4.88
CA ALA A 31 -8.30 8.94 -6.12
C ALA A 31 -9.33 10.05 -5.85
N LEU A 32 -10.17 9.90 -4.83
CA LEU A 32 -11.11 10.93 -4.40
C LEU A 32 -10.36 12.21 -3.97
N ARG A 33 -9.31 12.09 -3.16
CA ARG A 33 -8.49 13.24 -2.76
C ARG A 33 -7.82 13.93 -3.95
N ARG A 34 -7.35 13.17 -4.94
CA ARG A 34 -6.77 13.72 -6.18
C ARG A 34 -7.82 14.56 -6.91
N TRP A 35 -9.02 14.03 -7.09
CA TRP A 35 -10.13 14.73 -7.73
C TRP A 35 -10.48 16.05 -7.01
N TRP A 36 -10.52 16.03 -5.67
CA TRP A 36 -10.72 17.26 -4.90
C TRP A 36 -9.59 18.28 -5.08
N GLN A 37 -8.34 17.83 -5.17
CA GLN A 37 -7.19 18.73 -5.34
C GLN A 37 -7.08 19.28 -6.77
N GLU A 38 -7.48 18.50 -7.76
CA GLU A 38 -7.59 18.94 -9.15
C GLU A 38 -8.57 20.11 -9.28
N ARG A 39 -9.75 19.99 -8.65
CA ARG A 39 -10.73 21.10 -8.59
C ARG A 39 -10.17 22.34 -7.89
N LYS A 40 -9.43 22.16 -6.78
CA LYS A 40 -8.80 23.28 -6.07
C LYS A 40 -7.72 23.96 -6.92
N LEU A 41 -6.96 23.20 -7.71
CA LEU A 41 -5.96 23.74 -8.61
C LEU A 41 -6.62 24.55 -9.74
N ALA A 42 -7.68 24.03 -10.34
CA ALA A 42 -8.45 24.75 -11.36
C ALA A 42 -8.97 26.10 -10.85
N VAL A 43 -9.60 26.10 -9.67
CA VAL A 43 -10.08 27.35 -9.03
C VAL A 43 -8.93 28.30 -8.71
N ALA A 44 -7.79 27.80 -8.23
CA ALA A 44 -6.63 28.66 -7.92
C ALA A 44 -6.03 29.30 -9.18
N LEU A 45 -6.02 28.57 -10.30
CA LEU A 45 -5.60 29.06 -11.61
C LEU A 45 -6.53 30.17 -12.12
N GLU A 46 -7.85 29.97 -11.99
CA GLU A 46 -8.85 30.97 -12.40
C GLU A 46 -8.80 32.25 -11.56
N VAL A 47 -8.65 32.13 -10.24
CA VAL A 47 -8.74 33.29 -9.32
C VAL A 47 -7.42 34.06 -9.19
N THR A 48 -6.28 33.36 -9.15
CA THR A 48 -4.99 33.98 -8.82
C THR A 48 -3.94 33.92 -9.93
N GLY A 49 -4.25 33.25 -11.04
CA GLY A 49 -3.34 33.05 -12.16
C GLY A 49 -2.18 32.09 -11.86
N GLU A 50 -1.39 31.79 -12.90
CA GLU A 50 -0.32 30.78 -12.84
C GLU A 50 0.87 31.17 -11.96
N GLN A 51 1.16 32.46 -11.85
CA GLN A 51 2.36 32.96 -11.14
C GLN A 51 2.16 33.10 -9.63
N SER A 52 0.94 32.92 -9.13
CA SER A 52 0.64 32.99 -7.70
C SER A 52 1.29 31.85 -6.92
N MET A 53 1.83 32.20 -5.74
CA MET A 53 2.35 31.22 -4.78
C MET A 53 1.27 30.22 -4.30
N ALA A 54 0.00 30.62 -4.32
CA ALA A 54 -1.12 29.73 -4.00
C ALA A 54 -1.28 28.62 -5.05
N THR A 55 -1.24 28.99 -6.34
CA THR A 55 -1.30 28.07 -7.47
C THR A 55 -0.12 27.10 -7.48
N ARG A 56 1.10 27.61 -7.23
CA ARG A 56 2.30 26.76 -7.12
C ARG A 56 2.17 25.70 -6.01
N ARG A 57 1.73 26.09 -4.81
CA ARG A 57 1.50 25.15 -3.70
C ARG A 57 0.42 24.11 -4.02
N ALA A 58 -0.66 24.52 -4.69
CA ALA A 58 -1.72 23.60 -5.12
C ALA A 58 -1.20 22.59 -6.16
N ALA A 59 -0.42 23.06 -7.14
CA ALA A 59 0.19 22.21 -8.17
C ALA A 59 1.17 21.20 -7.57
N GLU A 60 2.01 21.62 -6.61
CA GLU A 60 2.92 20.71 -5.90
C GLU A 60 2.17 19.61 -5.13
N ARG A 61 1.10 19.96 -4.44
CA ARG A 61 0.25 18.99 -3.72
C ARG A 61 -0.39 17.99 -4.68
N PHE A 62 -0.87 18.46 -5.83
CA PHE A 62 -1.43 17.60 -6.86
C PHE A 62 -0.39 16.64 -7.43
N ARG A 63 0.80 17.15 -7.81
CA ARG A 63 1.92 16.33 -8.29
C ARG A 63 2.35 15.26 -7.28
N LEU A 64 2.41 15.61 -5.99
CA LEU A 64 2.76 14.66 -4.94
C LEU A 64 1.71 13.55 -4.79
N LEU A 65 0.42 13.89 -4.89
CA LEU A 65 -0.66 12.90 -4.87
C LEU A 65 -0.61 11.96 -6.07
N GLU A 66 -0.33 12.49 -7.26
CA GLU A 66 -0.19 11.70 -8.48
C GLU A 66 0.97 10.69 -8.39
N ARG A 67 2.13 11.12 -7.88
CA ARG A 67 3.25 10.21 -7.59
C ARG A 67 2.86 9.15 -6.55
N SER A 68 2.17 9.57 -5.49
CA SER A 68 1.73 8.70 -4.39
C SER A 68 0.74 7.61 -4.82
N MET A 69 -0.10 7.87 -5.83
CA MET A 69 -1.07 6.86 -6.31
C MET A 69 -0.37 5.59 -6.83
N LYS A 70 0.84 5.70 -7.39
CA LYS A 70 1.60 4.54 -7.90
C LYS A 70 1.91 3.53 -6.80
N PHE A 71 2.10 4.01 -5.57
CA PHE A 71 2.50 3.25 -4.38
C PHE A 71 1.36 3.09 -3.35
N TRP A 72 0.12 3.39 -3.74
CA TRP A 72 -1.09 3.21 -2.93
C TRP A 72 -1.17 4.02 -1.63
N ARG A 73 -0.21 4.91 -1.35
CA ARG A 73 -0.21 5.75 -0.15
C ARG A 73 0.52 7.06 -0.36
N THR A 74 -0.03 8.14 0.20
CA THR A 74 0.70 9.41 0.34
C THR A 74 1.91 9.22 1.26
N SER A 75 3.09 9.49 0.72
CA SER A 75 4.37 9.34 1.42
C SER A 75 5.19 10.63 1.30
N PRO A 76 6.13 10.89 2.23
CA PRO A 76 7.09 11.98 2.12
C PRO A 76 7.88 11.94 0.80
N PRO A 77 8.30 13.10 0.24
CA PRO A 77 9.03 13.16 -1.02
C PRO A 77 10.26 12.24 -1.07
N LEU A 78 11.06 12.21 0.00
CA LEU A 78 12.26 11.38 0.07
C LEU A 78 11.94 9.88 -0.02
N ILE A 79 10.82 9.46 0.56
CA ILE A 79 10.34 8.07 0.47
C ILE A 79 9.86 7.77 -0.96
N LEU A 80 9.13 8.70 -1.59
CA LEU A 80 8.70 8.55 -2.98
C LEU A 80 9.90 8.48 -3.94
N ASP A 81 10.92 9.30 -3.73
CA ASP A 81 12.16 9.30 -4.52
C ASP A 81 12.88 7.94 -4.37
N ALA A 82 12.99 7.42 -3.15
CA ALA A 82 13.58 6.10 -2.89
C ALA A 82 12.76 4.96 -3.51
N LEU A 83 11.43 5.02 -3.44
CA LEU A 83 10.53 4.02 -4.05
C LEU A 83 10.62 4.04 -5.58
N GLU A 84 10.67 5.22 -6.20
CA GLU A 84 10.83 5.34 -7.65
C GLU A 84 12.21 4.89 -8.12
N ALA A 85 13.27 5.22 -7.38
CA ALA A 85 14.62 4.72 -7.66
C ALA A 85 14.67 3.19 -7.53
N SER A 86 14.05 2.62 -6.49
CA SER A 86 13.99 1.17 -6.27
C SER A 86 13.23 0.46 -7.40
N ARG A 87 12.16 1.07 -7.91
CA ARG A 87 11.45 0.57 -9.10
C ARG A 87 12.37 0.54 -10.32
N ARG A 88 13.16 1.60 -10.55
CA ARG A 88 14.12 1.66 -11.66
C ARG A 88 15.23 0.63 -11.52
N ALA A 89 15.61 0.30 -10.28
CA ALA A 89 16.57 -0.76 -9.96
C ALA A 89 15.99 -2.19 -10.04
N GLY A 90 14.73 -2.35 -10.46
CA GLY A 90 14.12 -3.66 -10.69
C GLY A 90 13.36 -4.27 -9.50
N VAL A 91 13.19 -3.54 -8.38
CA VAL A 91 12.41 -4.04 -7.24
C VAL A 91 10.93 -4.19 -7.63
N PRO A 92 10.28 -5.33 -7.31
CA PRO A 92 8.88 -5.56 -7.68
C PRO A 92 7.95 -4.47 -7.18
N MET A 93 7.12 -3.92 -8.08
CA MET A 93 6.15 -2.86 -7.74
C MET A 93 5.18 -3.27 -6.63
N ASN A 94 4.78 -4.53 -6.57
CA ASN A 94 3.88 -5.02 -5.52
C ASN A 94 4.53 -4.93 -4.13
N ASP A 95 5.83 -5.21 -4.02
CA ASP A 95 6.54 -5.10 -2.74
C ASP A 95 6.72 -3.64 -2.35
N LEU A 96 7.07 -2.77 -3.31
CA LEU A 96 7.16 -1.32 -3.09
C LEU A 96 5.83 -0.71 -2.61
N ARG A 97 4.71 -1.15 -3.19
CA ARG A 97 3.37 -0.76 -2.76
C ARG A 97 3.06 -1.22 -1.34
N LEU A 98 3.41 -2.45 -0.98
CA LEU A 98 3.19 -2.98 0.36
C LEU A 98 4.03 -2.24 1.41
N LEU A 99 5.30 -1.96 1.11
CA LEU A 99 6.19 -1.17 1.96
C LEU A 99 5.67 0.25 2.20
N ALA A 100 5.17 0.91 1.14
CA ALA A 100 4.57 2.23 1.24
C ALA A 100 3.24 2.20 2.00
N LEU A 101 2.37 1.21 1.70
CA LEU A 101 1.05 1.06 2.31
C LEU A 101 1.16 0.86 3.83
N ASN A 102 2.09 0.04 4.30
CA ASN A 102 2.26 -0.29 5.71
C ASN A 102 3.15 0.69 6.50
N ARG A 103 3.67 1.73 5.85
CA ARG A 103 4.63 2.68 6.45
C ARG A 103 5.87 1.98 7.00
N ASP A 104 6.35 0.99 6.28
CA ASP A 104 7.58 0.29 6.64
C ASP A 104 8.82 1.15 6.34
N LEU A 105 8.70 2.14 5.46
CA LEU A 105 9.77 3.09 5.18
C LEU A 105 9.71 4.29 6.14
N ARG A 106 10.85 4.58 6.77
CA ARG A 106 11.04 5.76 7.64
C ARG A 106 12.19 6.60 7.14
N VAL A 107 12.05 7.91 7.28
CA VAL A 107 13.14 8.85 7.06
C VAL A 107 13.95 8.93 8.35
N VAL A 108 15.24 8.59 8.27
CA VAL A 108 16.20 8.70 9.37
C VAL A 108 17.35 9.57 8.87
N GLY A 109 17.44 10.79 9.41
CA GLY A 109 18.34 11.83 8.90
C GLY A 109 18.02 12.17 7.44
N ASN A 110 18.99 11.96 6.54
CA ASN A 110 18.86 12.24 5.10
C ASN A 110 18.64 10.98 4.25
N THR A 111 18.34 9.85 4.86
CA THR A 111 18.20 8.54 4.20
C THR A 111 16.88 7.87 4.58
N VAL A 112 16.46 6.90 3.76
CA VAL A 112 15.26 6.10 4.02
C VAL A 112 15.71 4.72 4.52
N THR A 113 15.18 4.30 5.66
CA THR A 113 15.44 3.00 6.29
C THR A 113 14.15 2.20 6.38
N VAL A 114 14.23 0.87 6.30
CA VAL A 114 13.09 -0.03 6.46
C VAL A 114 12.96 -0.41 7.93
N ARG A 115 11.74 -0.31 8.46
CA ARG A 115 11.37 -0.73 9.80
C ARG A 115 11.36 -2.25 9.84
N ARG A 116 12.32 -2.84 10.56
CA ARG A 116 12.36 -4.27 10.87
C ARG A 116 12.05 -4.44 12.35
N GLN A 117 10.88 -4.98 12.67
CA GLN A 117 10.48 -5.26 14.04
C GLN A 117 10.20 -6.74 14.19
N TRP A 118 10.90 -7.40 15.09
CA TRP A 118 10.76 -8.83 15.32
C TRP A 118 9.37 -9.19 15.89
N TRP A 119 8.76 -8.31 16.69
CA TRP A 119 7.44 -8.56 17.28
C TRP A 119 6.29 -8.52 16.27
N SER A 120 6.47 -7.87 15.10
CA SER A 120 5.40 -7.81 14.10
C SER A 120 5.10 -9.20 13.50
N GLU A 121 6.09 -10.09 13.49
CA GLU A 121 5.92 -11.49 13.07
C GLU A 121 5.03 -12.25 14.05
N GLY A 122 5.28 -12.09 15.36
CA GLY A 122 4.43 -12.67 16.41
C GLY A 122 3.01 -12.13 16.35
N LEU A 123 2.85 -10.81 16.20
CA LEU A 123 1.53 -10.18 16.07
C LEU A 123 0.77 -10.68 14.84
N ALA A 124 1.45 -10.84 13.70
CA ALA A 124 0.84 -11.40 12.50
C ALA A 124 0.34 -12.82 12.74
N PHE A 125 1.11 -13.67 13.42
CA PHE A 125 0.66 -15.03 13.76
C PHE A 125 -0.56 -15.02 14.67
N VAL A 126 -0.58 -14.17 15.70
CA VAL A 126 -1.74 -14.00 16.60
C VAL A 126 -2.98 -13.55 15.83
N VAL A 127 -2.84 -12.58 14.92
CA VAL A 127 -3.95 -12.13 14.07
C VAL A 127 -4.46 -13.28 13.22
N VAL A 128 -3.58 -14.05 12.56
CA VAL A 128 -3.97 -15.20 11.75
C VAL A 128 -4.72 -16.24 12.58
N ALA A 129 -4.21 -16.59 13.76
CA ALA A 129 -4.86 -17.53 14.66
C ALA A 129 -6.25 -17.03 15.10
N ALA A 130 -6.38 -15.75 15.45
CA ALA A 130 -7.65 -15.15 15.85
C ALA A 130 -8.69 -15.17 14.72
N VAL A 131 -8.27 -14.92 13.47
CA VAL A 131 -9.12 -15.01 12.28
C VAL A 131 -9.65 -16.43 12.11
N TRP A 132 -8.76 -17.43 12.15
CA TRP A 132 -9.16 -18.83 11.99
C TRP A 132 -10.07 -19.31 13.12
N ALA A 133 -9.76 -18.94 14.37
CA ALA A 133 -10.60 -19.28 15.52
C ALA A 133 -11.99 -18.65 15.41
N SER A 134 -12.08 -17.41 14.94
CA SER A 134 -13.35 -16.70 14.74
C SER A 134 -14.17 -17.31 13.61
N TRP A 135 -13.54 -17.68 12.49
CA TRP A 135 -14.20 -18.41 11.41
C TRP A 135 -14.73 -19.76 11.89
N ALA A 136 -13.90 -20.57 12.55
CA ALA A 136 -14.27 -21.88 13.05
C ALA A 136 -15.44 -21.80 14.05
N ARG A 137 -15.38 -20.84 14.98
CA ARG A 137 -16.48 -20.57 15.92
C ARG A 137 -17.79 -20.27 15.19
N LEU A 138 -17.77 -19.41 14.18
CA LEU A 138 -18.97 -19.07 13.42
C LEU A 138 -19.52 -20.24 12.59
N VAL A 139 -18.63 -21.08 12.03
CA VAL A 139 -19.04 -22.31 11.34
C VAL A 139 -19.74 -23.27 12.30
N VAL A 140 -19.21 -23.47 13.50
CA VAL A 140 -19.83 -24.32 14.54
C VAL A 140 -21.21 -23.79 14.92
N LEU A 141 -21.35 -22.46 15.10
CA LEU A 141 -22.65 -21.84 15.41
C LEU A 141 -23.68 -22.04 14.30
N ILE A 142 -23.28 -21.97 13.02
CA ILE A 142 -24.19 -22.24 11.90
C ILE A 142 -24.56 -23.72 11.85
N ALA A 143 -23.60 -24.61 12.12
CA ALA A 143 -23.83 -26.05 12.11
C ALA A 143 -24.80 -26.51 13.21
N ASP A 144 -24.72 -25.88 14.39
CA ASP A 144 -25.57 -26.14 15.56
C ASP A 144 -26.96 -25.47 15.48
N SER A 145 -27.17 -24.59 14.51
CA SER A 145 -28.43 -23.87 14.36
C SER A 145 -29.59 -24.81 13.95
N SER A 146 -30.81 -24.49 14.37
CA SER A 146 -32.03 -25.23 14.01
C SER A 146 -32.47 -25.04 12.54
N VAL A 147 -31.65 -24.39 11.72
CA VAL A 147 -31.93 -24.13 10.30
C VAL A 147 -31.88 -25.44 9.50
N PRO A 148 -32.73 -25.61 8.46
CA PRO A 148 -32.64 -26.74 7.54
C PRO A 148 -31.24 -26.92 6.94
N LEU A 149 -30.88 -28.16 6.58
CA LEU A 149 -29.54 -28.52 6.09
C LEU A 149 -29.06 -27.61 4.94
N LEU A 150 -29.93 -27.33 3.96
CA LEU A 150 -29.60 -26.43 2.84
C LEU A 150 -29.25 -25.01 3.31
N GLY A 151 -29.96 -24.51 4.33
CA GLY A 151 -29.67 -23.20 4.92
C GLY A 151 -28.33 -23.18 5.68
N ARG A 152 -27.97 -24.28 6.35
CA ARG A 152 -26.65 -24.42 6.99
C ARG A 152 -25.52 -24.41 5.95
N ILE A 153 -25.66 -25.17 4.87
CA ILE A 153 -24.69 -25.22 3.78
C ILE A 153 -24.53 -23.83 3.14
N ALA A 154 -25.64 -23.18 2.79
CA ALA A 154 -25.62 -21.84 2.22
C ALA A 154 -24.97 -20.82 3.17
N GLY A 155 -25.28 -20.89 4.47
CA GLY A 155 -24.68 -20.04 5.50
C GLY A 155 -23.17 -20.23 5.61
N VAL A 156 -22.68 -21.47 5.66
CA VAL A 156 -21.24 -21.77 5.72
C VAL A 156 -20.53 -21.31 4.45
N LEU A 157 -21.12 -21.50 3.27
CA LEU A 157 -20.56 -21.03 2.00
C LEU A 157 -20.45 -19.50 1.97
N MET A 158 -21.51 -18.79 2.35
CA MET A 158 -21.53 -17.34 2.41
C MET A 158 -20.51 -16.80 3.42
N LEU A 159 -20.44 -17.40 4.61
CA LEU A 159 -19.46 -17.05 5.63
C LEU A 159 -18.02 -17.27 5.14
N THR A 160 -17.77 -18.41 4.49
CA THR A 160 -16.45 -18.75 3.96
C THR A 160 -16.04 -17.80 2.84
N LEU A 161 -16.97 -17.43 1.95
CA LEU A 161 -16.74 -16.41 0.92
C LEU A 161 -16.40 -15.05 1.53
N PHE A 162 -17.15 -14.64 2.56
CA PHE A 162 -16.89 -13.39 3.27
C PHE A 162 -15.49 -13.39 3.90
N TYR A 163 -15.13 -14.45 4.63
CA TYR A 163 -13.80 -14.60 5.22
C TYR A 163 -12.71 -14.67 4.15
N TRP A 164 -12.97 -15.27 2.99
CA TRP A 164 -12.01 -15.28 1.88
C TRP A 164 -11.72 -13.86 1.36
N VAL A 165 -12.74 -13.02 1.19
CA VAL A 165 -12.58 -11.61 0.79
C VAL A 165 -11.88 -10.81 1.88
N TRP A 166 -12.29 -10.98 3.14
CA TRP A 166 -11.76 -10.25 4.29
C TRP A 166 -10.31 -10.63 4.60
N TRP A 167 -9.95 -11.90 4.48
CA TRP A 167 -8.60 -12.43 4.63
C TRP A 167 -7.61 -11.72 3.70
N ARG A 168 -8.01 -11.37 2.47
CA ARG A 168 -7.16 -10.60 1.55
C ARG A 168 -6.75 -9.25 2.14
N GLY A 169 -7.70 -8.54 2.75
CA GLY A 169 -7.42 -7.30 3.48
C GLY A 169 -6.45 -7.54 4.63
N VAL A 170 -6.73 -8.53 5.49
CA VAL A 170 -5.87 -8.86 6.65
C VAL A 170 -4.43 -9.16 6.22
N THR A 171 -4.24 -9.98 5.17
CA THR A 171 -2.88 -10.34 4.71
C THR A 171 -2.09 -9.18 4.14
N LEU A 172 -2.74 -8.17 3.53
CA LEU A 172 -2.06 -6.95 3.03
C LEU A 172 -1.35 -6.17 4.13
N TYR A 173 -1.90 -6.19 5.35
CA TYR A 173 -1.40 -5.45 6.50
C TYR A 173 -0.62 -6.32 7.50
N SER A 174 -0.48 -7.62 7.24
CA SER A 174 0.20 -8.56 8.13
C SER A 174 1.26 -9.37 7.36
N THR A 175 0.92 -10.59 6.95
CA THR A 175 1.88 -11.56 6.40
C THR A 175 2.52 -11.11 5.09
N ARG A 176 1.76 -10.50 4.16
CA ARG A 176 2.30 -10.02 2.88
C ARG A 176 3.20 -8.82 3.07
N ALA A 177 2.87 -7.93 4.02
CA ALA A 177 3.71 -6.78 4.36
C ALA A 177 5.08 -7.25 4.86
N ILE A 178 5.08 -8.17 5.84
CA ILE A 178 6.30 -8.76 6.40
C ILE A 178 7.11 -9.48 5.31
N ALA A 179 6.45 -10.24 4.45
CA ALA A 179 7.11 -10.92 3.33
C ALA A 179 7.73 -9.94 2.32
N ALA A 180 7.10 -8.78 2.07
CA ALA A 180 7.67 -7.73 1.21
C ALA A 180 8.90 -7.06 1.86
N VAL A 181 8.86 -6.82 3.17
CA VAL A 181 10.02 -6.32 3.94
C VAL A 181 11.18 -7.31 3.86
N LYS A 182 10.94 -8.60 4.07
CA LYS A 182 11.99 -9.63 4.02
C LYS A 182 12.60 -9.78 2.63
N ARG A 183 11.78 -9.75 1.57
CA ARG A 183 12.24 -9.94 0.18
C ARG A 183 12.94 -8.73 -0.41
N SER A 184 12.37 -7.53 -0.19
CA SER A 184 12.75 -6.32 -0.93
C SER A 184 13.32 -5.21 -0.04
N GLY A 185 13.25 -5.34 1.29
CA GLY A 185 13.66 -4.28 2.22
C GLY A 185 15.14 -3.91 2.09
N ALA A 186 16.04 -4.89 2.06
CA ALA A 186 17.48 -4.64 1.92
C ALA A 186 17.84 -3.95 0.59
N ALA A 187 17.19 -4.36 -0.50
CA ALA A 187 17.40 -3.75 -1.81
C ALA A 187 16.94 -2.28 -1.84
N VAL A 188 15.79 -1.97 -1.22
CA VAL A 188 15.27 -0.61 -1.10
C VAL A 188 16.20 0.26 -0.25
N GLU A 189 16.74 -0.27 0.86
CA GLU A 189 17.71 0.45 1.69
C GLU A 189 19.00 0.77 0.92
N ALA A 190 19.54 -0.22 0.19
CA ALA A 190 20.74 -0.03 -0.62
C ALA A 190 20.54 1.06 -1.70
N VAL A 191 19.38 1.06 -2.37
CA VAL A 191 19.06 2.11 -3.35
C VAL A 191 18.82 3.46 -2.68
N ALA A 192 18.18 3.49 -1.50
CA ALA A 192 17.91 4.72 -0.78
C ALA A 192 19.18 5.44 -0.32
N MET A 193 20.28 4.71 -0.05
CA MET A 193 21.58 5.32 0.26
C MET A 193 22.11 6.18 -0.90
N ASN A 194 21.79 5.82 -2.15
CA ASN A 194 22.22 6.56 -3.34
C ASN A 194 21.31 7.76 -3.66
N VAL A 195 20.11 7.85 -3.07
CA VAL A 195 19.13 8.93 -3.28
C VAL A 195 19.31 10.07 -2.27
N ARG A 196 20.33 9.99 -1.41
CA ARG A 196 20.58 10.91 -0.30
C ARG A 196 20.57 12.37 -0.76
N ARG A 197 19.73 13.21 -0.15
CA ARG A 197 19.84 14.67 -0.33
C ARG A 197 21.12 15.16 0.37
N PRO A 198 21.92 16.05 -0.24
CA PRO A 198 23.09 16.61 0.41
C PRO A 198 22.68 17.29 1.73
N SER A 199 23.43 17.02 2.80
CA SER A 199 23.18 17.60 4.12
C SER A 199 23.37 19.11 4.07
N SER A 200 22.38 19.86 4.59
CA SER A 200 22.42 21.32 4.72
C SER A 200 23.65 21.85 5.47
N ILE A 201 24.28 21.01 6.30
CA ILE A 201 25.53 21.31 7.01
C ILE A 201 26.69 21.60 6.03
N ILE A 202 26.72 20.93 4.87
CA ILE A 202 27.76 21.17 3.85
C ILE A 202 27.53 22.52 3.14
N HIS A 203 26.27 22.95 2.98
CA HIS A 203 25.95 24.25 2.40
C HIS A 203 26.23 25.42 3.36
N MET A 204 26.00 25.26 4.66
CA MET A 204 26.37 26.30 5.63
C MET A 204 27.89 26.48 5.75
N ASN A 205 28.68 25.41 5.68
CA ASN A 205 30.13 25.54 5.71
C ASN A 205 30.72 26.09 4.40
N ALA A 206 30.14 25.76 3.24
CA ALA A 206 30.57 26.31 1.95
C ALA A 206 30.20 27.80 1.76
N LEU A 207 29.16 28.29 2.45
CA LEU A 207 28.78 29.71 2.45
C LEU A 207 29.55 30.53 3.50
N ARG A 208 30.22 29.88 4.46
CA ARG A 208 31.01 30.54 5.52
C ARG A 208 32.51 30.61 5.21
N SER A 209 32.95 29.93 4.15
CA SER A 209 34.32 29.94 3.63
C SER A 209 34.49 30.83 2.39
N ARG A 210 33.53 31.73 2.14
CA ARG A 210 33.62 32.86 1.20
C ARG A 210 33.48 34.15 2.01
#